data_AF-A0A1I8AB07-F1
#
_entry.id   AF-A0A1I8AB07-F1
#
_cell.length_a   1.000
_cell.length_b   1.000
_cell.length_c   1.000
_cell.angle_alpha   90.00
_cell.angle_beta   90.00
_cell.angle_gamma   90.00
#
_symmetry.space_group_name_H-M   'P 1'
#
loop_
_entity.id
_entity.type
_entity.pdbx_description
1 polymer ?
#
loop_
_entity_poly.entity_id
_entity_poly.type
_entity_poly.pdbx_seq_one_letter_code
_entity_poly.pdbx_strand_id
1 'polypeptide(L)'
;MKEAVDFTSSILPCWAEHGDEISGKCHIHAQMVQNSVVDLLQNGIHSIEDNLSDLCRTITIYDKCYIWQNDQFCGEKAWQFLLQLNERSSHALVALLNSSQLVDRIPSTCQQWLAPADYSAWHRERVLAFRRQTKSVKKSSRRNATCALFSIVMIVLILFF
;
A
#
# COMPACT_ATOMS: atom_id res chain seq x y z
N MET A 1 12.42 11.46 -18.43
CA MET A 1 12.91 12.65 -17.68
C MET A 1 12.00 13.05 -16.51
N LYS A 2 10.66 13.07 -16.65
CA LYS A 2 9.75 13.48 -15.56
C LYS A 2 9.88 12.64 -14.28
N GLU A 3 9.98 11.31 -14.41
CA GLU A 3 10.14 10.39 -13.26
C GLU A 3 11.43 10.64 -12.45
N ALA A 4 12.55 10.91 -13.11
CA ALA A 4 13.82 11.19 -12.43
C ALA A 4 13.78 12.50 -11.63
N VAL A 5 13.13 13.52 -12.19
CA VAL A 5 12.95 14.82 -11.52
C VAL A 5 12.01 14.69 -10.32
N ASP A 6 10.86 14.02 -10.48
CA ASP A 6 9.93 13.78 -9.37
C ASP A 6 10.58 12.92 -8.25
N PHE A 7 11.41 11.95 -8.63
CA PHE A 7 12.16 11.13 -7.68
C PHE A 7 13.10 11.99 -6.81
N THR A 8 14.00 12.76 -7.43
CA THR A 8 15.00 13.54 -6.69
C THR A 8 14.41 14.75 -5.97
N SER A 9 13.34 15.36 -6.49
CA SER A 9 12.79 16.61 -5.95
C SER A 9 11.70 16.42 -4.90
N SER A 10 11.03 15.27 -4.87
CA SER A 10 9.85 15.06 -4.02
C SER A 10 9.87 13.73 -3.29
N ILE A 11 10.16 12.62 -3.98
CA ILE A 11 10.02 11.27 -3.40
C ILE A 11 11.19 11.00 -2.45
N LEU A 12 12.42 11.17 -2.93
CA LEU A 12 13.62 10.87 -2.16
C LEU A 12 13.74 11.74 -0.89
N PRO A 13 13.49 13.07 -0.92
CA PRO A 13 13.46 13.86 0.32
C PRO A 13 12.40 13.39 1.31
N CYS A 14 11.20 13.04 0.84
CA CYS A 14 10.15 12.53 1.72
C CYS A 14 10.53 11.18 2.34
N TRP A 15 11.16 10.28 1.58
CA TRP A 15 11.67 9.02 2.12
C TRP A 15 12.81 9.21 3.11
N ALA A 16 13.65 10.24 2.93
CA ALA A 16 14.66 10.57 3.91
C ALA A 16 14.06 11.02 5.26
N GLU A 17 12.88 11.64 5.24
CA GLU A 17 12.17 12.09 6.44
C GLU A 17 11.28 11.00 7.07
N HIS A 18 10.50 10.27 6.26
CA HIS A 18 9.45 9.35 6.72
C HIS A 18 9.73 7.87 6.42
N GLY A 19 10.87 7.52 5.83
CA GLY A 19 11.19 6.17 5.39
C GLY A 19 11.12 5.14 6.51
N ASP A 20 11.62 5.50 7.70
CA ASP A 20 11.58 4.62 8.88
C ASP A 20 10.15 4.37 9.37
N GLU A 21 9.28 5.38 9.33
CA GLU A 21 7.88 5.28 9.73
C GLU A 21 7.08 4.42 8.75
N ILE A 22 7.31 4.64 7.45
CA ILE A 22 6.74 3.84 6.36
C ILE A 22 7.16 2.38 6.53
N SER A 23 8.46 2.13 6.69
CA SER A 23 9.04 0.79 6.86
C SER A 23 8.52 0.10 8.12
N GLY A 24 8.51 0.80 9.25
CA GLY A 24 8.03 0.28 10.53
C GLY A 24 6.58 -0.19 10.47
N LYS A 25 5.71 0.55 9.79
CA LYS A 25 4.29 0.16 9.62
C LYS A 25 4.08 -1.07 8.73
N CYS A 26 5.04 -1.39 7.87
CA CYS A 26 4.98 -2.56 6.98
C CYS A 26 5.94 -3.68 7.40
N HIS A 27 6.61 -3.55 8.55
CA HIS A 27 7.68 -4.45 8.99
C HIS A 27 7.25 -5.92 9.08
N ILE A 28 6.06 -6.19 9.62
CA ILE A 28 5.53 -7.56 9.73
C ILE A 28 5.42 -8.21 8.35
N HIS A 29 4.97 -7.46 7.34
CA HIS A 29 4.86 -7.96 5.98
C HIS A 29 6.24 -8.15 5.33
N ALA A 30 7.21 -7.29 5.64
CA ALA A 30 8.59 -7.49 5.20
C ALA A 30 9.18 -8.79 5.76
N GLN A 31 8.93 -9.09 7.04
CA GLN A 31 9.35 -10.34 7.67
C GLN A 31 8.67 -11.56 7.03
N MET A 32 7.39 -11.47 6.67
CA MET A 32 6.70 -12.54 5.93
C MET A 32 7.36 -12.82 4.58
N VAL A 33 7.74 -11.77 3.83
CA VAL A 33 8.46 -11.94 2.57
C VAL A 33 9.80 -12.61 2.79
N GLN A 34 10.58 -12.18 3.79
CA GLN A 34 11.87 -12.79 4.11
C GLN A 34 11.72 -14.28 4.42
N ASN A 35 10.73 -14.66 5.22
CA ASN A 35 10.46 -16.07 5.53
C ASN A 35 10.10 -16.86 4.27
N SER A 36 9.20 -16.35 3.42
CA SER A 36 8.83 -17.02 2.17
C SER A 36 10.00 -17.16 1.19
N VAL A 37 10.92 -16.20 1.15
CA VAL A 37 12.15 -16.32 0.36
C VAL A 37 13.04 -17.45 0.92
N VAL A 38 13.21 -17.52 2.23
CA VAL A 38 13.98 -18.59 2.88
C VAL A 38 13.35 -19.95 2.62
N ASP A 39 12.03 -20.07 2.75
CA ASP A 39 11.30 -21.31 2.50
C ASP A 39 11.43 -21.74 1.04
N LEU A 40 11.35 -20.81 0.09
CA LEU A 40 11.58 -21.10 -1.33
C LEU A 40 13.02 -21.57 -1.60
N LEU A 41 14.03 -20.97 -0.96
CA LEU A 41 15.42 -21.39 -1.13
C LEU A 41 15.72 -22.75 -0.50
N GLN A 42 15.11 -23.06 0.64
CA GLN A 42 15.35 -24.30 1.38
C GLN A 42 14.55 -25.49 0.83
N ASN A 43 13.29 -25.24 0.45
CA ASN A 43 12.33 -26.29 0.08
C ASN A 43 11.91 -26.22 -1.40
N GLY A 44 12.48 -25.30 -2.18
CA GLY A 44 12.11 -25.06 -3.58
C GLY A 44 12.21 -26.30 -4.45
N ILE A 45 13.19 -27.18 -4.25
CA ILE A 45 13.35 -28.38 -5.10
C ILE A 45 12.17 -29.37 -4.96
N HIS A 46 11.51 -29.39 -3.80
CA HIS A 46 10.43 -30.36 -3.52
C HIS A 46 9.02 -29.78 -3.71
N SER A 47 8.86 -28.46 -3.56
CA SER A 47 7.55 -27.79 -3.60
C SER A 47 7.64 -26.38 -4.19
N ILE A 48 8.32 -26.24 -5.33
CA ILE A 48 8.55 -24.93 -5.97
C ILE A 48 7.27 -24.17 -6.27
N GLU A 49 6.20 -24.85 -6.72
CA GLU A 49 4.94 -24.21 -7.07
C GLU A 49 4.27 -23.57 -5.85
N ASP A 50 4.20 -24.32 -4.74
CA ASP A 50 3.57 -23.87 -3.50
C ASP A 50 4.38 -22.74 -2.86
N ASN A 51 5.70 -22.91 -2.74
CA ASN A 51 6.58 -21.91 -2.16
C ASN A 51 6.62 -20.62 -3.00
N LEU A 52 6.58 -20.74 -4.33
CA LEU A 52 6.49 -19.60 -5.23
C LEU A 52 5.13 -18.90 -5.11
N SER A 53 4.04 -19.65 -4.98
CA SER A 53 2.71 -19.08 -4.75
C SER A 53 2.65 -18.29 -3.45
N ASP A 54 3.25 -18.82 -2.37
CA ASP A 54 3.32 -18.15 -1.08
C ASP A 54 4.20 -16.90 -1.13
N LEU A 55 5.34 -16.95 -1.82
CA LEU A 55 6.18 -15.79 -2.08
C LEU A 55 5.41 -14.70 -2.85
N CYS A 56 4.65 -15.10 -3.89
CA CYS A 56 3.84 -14.17 -4.67
C CYS A 56 2.76 -13.49 -3.82
N ARG A 57 2.14 -14.25 -2.92
CA ARG A 57 1.14 -13.72 -1.99
C ARG A 57 1.77 -12.76 -0.98
N THR A 58 2.89 -13.11 -0.36
CA THR A 58 3.51 -12.32 0.70
C THR A 58 4.04 -10.99 0.21
N ILE A 59 4.73 -10.97 -0.93
CA ILE A 59 5.19 -9.71 -1.56
C ILE A 59 3.99 -8.85 -1.94
N THR A 60 2.92 -9.44 -2.48
CA THR A 60 1.72 -8.66 -2.82
C THR A 60 1.13 -7.96 -1.60
N ILE A 61 1.11 -8.62 -0.44
CA ILE A 61 0.67 -8.01 0.83
C ILE A 61 1.64 -6.89 1.25
N TYR A 62 2.94 -7.14 1.17
CA TYR A 62 3.97 -6.16 1.50
C TYR A 62 3.87 -4.90 0.63
N ASP A 63 3.81 -5.07 -0.69
CA ASP A 63 3.65 -3.99 -1.65
C ASP A 63 2.39 -3.16 -1.38
N LYS A 64 1.26 -3.81 -1.05
CA LYS A 64 -0.01 -3.13 -0.76
C LYS A 64 0.14 -2.23 0.47
N CYS A 65 0.86 -2.71 1.48
CA CYS A 65 1.18 -1.91 2.65
C CYS A 65 2.09 -0.74 2.27
N TYR A 66 3.18 -0.99 1.54
CA TYR A 66 4.17 0.02 1.22
C TYR A 66 3.58 1.15 0.38
N ILE A 67 2.79 0.81 -0.64
CA ILE A 67 2.03 1.75 -1.46
C ILE A 67 1.06 2.58 -0.62
N TRP A 68 0.32 1.93 0.29
CA TRP A 68 -0.61 2.63 1.17
C TRP A 68 0.11 3.63 2.08
N GLN A 69 1.18 3.23 2.76
CA GLN A 69 1.93 4.14 3.64
C GLN A 69 2.58 5.25 2.83
N ASN A 70 3.12 4.97 1.65
CA ASN A 70 3.69 5.99 0.77
C ASN A 70 2.67 7.04 0.34
N ASP A 71 1.42 6.66 0.03
CA ASP A 71 0.36 7.64 -0.24
C ASP A 71 0.06 8.50 0.99
N GLN A 72 0.06 7.92 2.19
CA GLN A 72 -0.24 8.65 3.43
C GLN A 72 0.84 9.66 3.82
N PHE A 73 2.12 9.32 3.64
CA PHE A 73 3.25 10.16 4.04
C PHE A 73 3.77 11.05 2.90
N CYS A 74 3.96 10.46 1.72
CA CYS A 74 4.64 11.10 0.59
C CYS A 74 3.71 11.43 -0.59
N GLY A 75 2.43 11.08 -0.48
CA GLY A 75 1.40 11.47 -1.43
C GLY A 75 1.46 10.73 -2.76
N GLU A 76 0.73 11.27 -3.74
CA GLU A 76 0.36 10.55 -4.95
C GLU A 76 1.56 10.13 -5.81
N LYS A 77 2.54 11.03 -5.94
CA LYS A 77 3.74 10.78 -6.75
C LYS A 77 4.54 9.59 -6.22
N ALA A 78 4.62 9.42 -4.90
CA ALA A 78 5.44 8.38 -4.28
C ALA A 78 4.85 6.99 -4.50
N TRP A 79 3.54 6.80 -4.29
CA TRP A 79 2.94 5.47 -4.51
C TRP A 79 2.83 5.12 -6.00
N GLN A 80 2.65 6.11 -6.89
CA GLN A 80 2.70 5.88 -8.33
C GLN A 80 4.09 5.45 -8.78
N PHE A 81 5.15 6.08 -8.26
CA PHE A 81 6.52 5.67 -8.53
C PHE A 81 6.78 4.24 -8.06
N LEU A 82 6.30 3.85 -6.87
CA LEU A 82 6.41 2.47 -6.39
C LEU A 82 5.70 1.47 -7.28
N LEU A 83 4.51 1.80 -7.80
CA LEU A 83 3.84 0.92 -8.75
C LEU A 83 4.65 0.70 -10.02
N GLN A 84 5.23 1.76 -10.58
CA GLN A 84 6.06 1.66 -11.77
C GLN A 84 7.35 0.87 -11.50
N LEU A 85 7.95 1.05 -10.32
CA LEU A 85 9.12 0.30 -9.90
C LEU A 85 8.79 -1.19 -9.77
N ASN A 86 7.71 -1.51 -9.05
CA ASN A 86 7.25 -2.88 -8.80
C ASN A 86 6.83 -3.57 -10.11
N GLU A 87 6.17 -2.87 -11.03
CA GLU A 87 5.84 -3.40 -12.35
C GLU A 87 7.10 -3.89 -13.07
N ARG A 88 8.13 -3.04 -13.18
CA ARG A 88 9.37 -3.41 -13.88
C ARG A 88 10.10 -4.55 -13.20
N SER A 89 10.24 -4.52 -11.88
CA SER A 89 10.95 -5.58 -11.14
C SER A 89 10.20 -6.91 -11.19
N SER A 90 8.88 -6.89 -11.05
CA SER A 90 8.09 -8.11 -11.00
C SER A 90 7.93 -8.75 -12.38
N HIS A 91 7.81 -7.96 -13.45
CA HIS A 91 7.89 -8.48 -14.81
C HIS A 91 9.24 -9.15 -15.09
N ALA A 92 10.35 -8.54 -14.64
CA ALA A 92 11.67 -9.15 -14.80
C ALA A 92 11.78 -10.48 -14.03
N LEU A 93 11.29 -10.53 -12.80
CA LEU A 93 11.30 -11.75 -11.99
C LEU A 93 10.45 -12.87 -12.61
N VAL A 94 9.23 -12.57 -13.06
CA VAL A 94 8.37 -13.54 -13.74
C VAL A 94 9.01 -14.02 -15.05
N ALA A 95 9.64 -13.12 -15.81
CA ALA A 95 10.36 -13.50 -17.03
C ALA A 95 11.53 -14.46 -16.74
N LEU A 96 12.29 -14.22 -15.66
CA LEU A 96 13.36 -15.12 -15.22
C LEU A 96 12.82 -16.48 -14.79
N LEU A 97 11.75 -16.52 -13.99
CA LEU A 97 11.09 -17.75 -13.56
C LEU A 97 10.61 -18.57 -14.76
N ASN A 98 9.93 -17.93 -15.72
CA ASN A 98 9.47 -18.58 -16.94
C ASN A 98 10.64 -19.10 -17.80
N SER A 99 11.76 -18.38 -17.85
CA SER A 99 12.94 -18.79 -18.63
C SER A 99 13.73 -19.91 -17.97
N SER A 100 13.63 -20.05 -16.65
CA SER A 100 14.40 -21.03 -15.86
C SER A 100 13.95 -22.47 -16.05
N GLN A 101 12.74 -22.70 -16.59
CA GLN A 101 12.09 -24.02 -16.68
C GLN A 101 11.93 -24.73 -15.32
N LEU A 102 12.05 -24.00 -14.22
CA LEU A 102 11.89 -24.53 -12.87
C LEU A 102 10.41 -24.72 -12.47
N VAL A 103 9.49 -24.10 -13.22
CA VAL A 103 8.06 -24.12 -12.95
C VAL A 103 7.32 -24.34 -14.27
N ASP A 104 6.39 -25.29 -14.30
CA ASP A 104 5.59 -25.58 -15.50
C ASP A 104 4.62 -24.44 -15.83
N ARG A 105 4.19 -23.71 -14.80
CA ARG A 105 3.29 -22.57 -14.90
C ARG A 105 3.56 -21.58 -13.77
N ILE A 106 3.42 -20.30 -14.08
CA ILE A 106 3.44 -19.25 -13.07
C ILE A 106 2.14 -19.35 -12.24
N PRO A 107 2.21 -19.43 -10.90
CA PRO A 107 1.02 -19.45 -10.06
C PRO A 107 0.11 -18.26 -10.30
N SER A 108 -1.22 -18.47 -10.25
CA SER A 108 -2.20 -17.39 -10.45
C SER A 108 -2.07 -16.26 -9.43
N THR A 109 -1.56 -16.56 -8.23
CA THR A 109 -1.23 -15.59 -7.18
C THR A 109 -0.18 -14.57 -7.63
N CYS A 110 0.70 -14.93 -8.56
CA CYS A 110 1.70 -14.03 -9.14
C CYS A 110 1.12 -13.14 -10.25
N GLN A 111 -0.07 -13.42 -10.78
CA GLN A 111 -0.66 -12.60 -11.86
C GLN A 111 -0.92 -11.16 -11.42
N GLN A 112 -1.16 -10.91 -10.12
CA GLN A 112 -1.31 -9.55 -9.62
C GLN A 112 -0.07 -8.68 -9.85
N TRP A 113 1.12 -9.29 -9.97
CA TRP A 113 2.34 -8.57 -10.32
C TRP A 113 2.45 -8.20 -11.79
N LEU A 114 1.69 -8.87 -12.66
CA LEU A 114 1.64 -8.63 -14.10
C LEU A 114 0.49 -7.68 -14.50
N ALA A 115 -0.32 -7.25 -13.53
CA ALA A 115 -1.52 -6.44 -13.73
C ALA A 115 -1.44 -5.10 -12.97
N PRO A 116 -0.51 -4.19 -13.34
CA PRO A 116 -0.30 -2.91 -12.66
C PRO A 116 -1.56 -2.01 -12.71
N ALA A 117 -2.36 -2.13 -13.77
CA ALA A 117 -3.61 -1.40 -13.93
C ALA A 117 -4.64 -1.75 -12.84
N ASP A 118 -4.81 -3.05 -12.57
CA ASP A 118 -5.74 -3.56 -11.54
C ASP A 118 -5.29 -3.13 -10.16
N TYR A 119 -3.98 -3.14 -9.93
CA TYR A 119 -3.39 -2.71 -8.67
C TYR A 119 -3.58 -1.21 -8.42
N SER A 120 -3.37 -0.38 -9.45
CA SER A 120 -3.62 1.05 -9.41
C SER A 120 -5.11 1.36 -9.18
N ALA A 121 -6.01 0.62 -9.82
CA ALA A 121 -7.45 0.73 -9.59
C ALA A 121 -7.82 0.40 -8.14
N TRP A 122 -7.35 -0.73 -7.61
CA TRP A 122 -7.54 -1.14 -6.21
C TRP A 122 -7.13 -0.04 -5.23
N HIS A 123 -5.95 0.55 -5.42
CA HIS A 123 -5.45 1.58 -4.52
C HIS A 123 -6.31 2.86 -4.59
N ARG A 124 -6.64 3.33 -5.81
CA ARG A 124 -7.49 4.50 -6.01
C ARG A 124 -8.86 4.34 -5.37
N GLU A 125 -9.49 3.18 -5.53
CA GLU A 125 -10.79 2.90 -4.90
C GLU A 125 -10.73 3.00 -3.38
N ARG A 126 -9.69 2.42 -2.76
CA ARG A 126 -9.49 2.51 -1.31
C ARG A 126 -9.25 3.93 -0.83
N VAL A 127 -8.41 4.70 -1.52
CA VAL A 127 -8.16 6.11 -1.19
C VAL A 127 -9.46 6.92 -1.29
N LEU A 128 -10.25 6.70 -2.34
CA LEU A 128 -11.55 7.34 -2.50
C LEU A 128 -12.54 6.95 -1.39
N ALA A 129 -12.61 5.68 -1.03
CA ALA A 129 -13.44 5.19 0.06
C ALA A 129 -13.04 5.81 1.41
N PHE A 130 -11.75 5.84 1.72
CA PHE A 130 -11.20 6.45 2.93
C PHE A 130 -11.49 7.97 2.99
N ARG A 131 -11.31 8.68 1.87
CA ARG A 131 -11.66 10.11 1.76
C ARG A 131 -13.16 10.37 1.96
N ARG A 132 -14.04 9.45 1.52
CA ARG A 132 -15.49 9.55 1.78
C ARG A 132 -15.82 9.37 3.26
N GLN A 133 -15.22 8.37 3.91
CA GLN A 133 -15.42 8.11 5.34
C GLN A 133 -14.92 9.26 6.22
N THR A 134 -13.73 9.78 5.95
CA THR A 134 -13.20 10.92 6.73
C THR A 134 -14.05 12.19 6.57
N LYS A 135 -14.61 12.43 5.38
CA LYS A 135 -15.56 13.53 5.15
C LYS A 135 -16.88 13.34 5.90
N SER A 136 -17.42 12.12 5.97
CA SER A 136 -18.66 11.85 6.71
C SER A 136 -18.49 12.02 8.22
N VAL A 137 -17.36 11.55 8.78
CA VAL A 137 -17.00 11.71 10.20
C VAL A 137 -16.86 13.19 10.56
N LYS A 138 -16.15 13.99 9.75
CA LYS A 138 -16.03 15.44 9.97
C LYS A 138 -17.37 16.16 9.93
N LYS A 139 -18.28 15.77 9.02
CA LYS A 139 -19.62 16.36 8.92
C LYS A 139 -20.48 16.02 10.13
N SER A 140 -20.41 14.80 10.66
CA SER A 140 -21.11 14.38 11.87
C SER A 140 -20.58 15.10 13.12
N SER A 141 -19.25 15.16 13.29
CA SER A 141 -18.61 15.88 14.40
C SER A 141 -19.00 17.37 14.44
N ARG A 142 -19.00 18.04 13.27
CA ARG A 142 -19.39 19.47 13.18
C ARG A 142 -20.85 19.71 13.55
N ARG A 143 -21.75 18.79 13.17
CA ARG A 143 -23.18 18.82 13.55
C ARG A 143 -23.37 18.69 15.06
N ASN A 144 -22.65 17.77 15.68
CA ASN A 144 -22.74 17.54 17.12
C ASN A 144 -22.21 18.74 17.91
N ALA A 145 -21.10 19.36 17.46
CA ALA A 145 -20.56 20.57 18.06
C ALA A 145 -21.54 21.76 17.95
N THR A 146 -22.21 21.94 16.81
CA THR A 146 -23.23 23.00 16.67
C THR A 146 -24.44 22.78 17.56
N CYS A 147 -24.94 21.54 17.71
CA CYS A 147 -26.05 21.25 18.62
C CYS A 147 -25.67 21.51 20.08
N ALA A 148 -24.47 21.11 20.51
CA ALA A 148 -24.00 21.34 21.88
C ALA A 148 -23.91 22.84 22.20
N LEU A 149 -23.38 23.65 21.28
CA LEU A 149 -23.31 25.11 21.44
C LEU A 149 -24.71 25.73 21.54
N PHE A 150 -25.66 25.32 20.70
CA PHE A 150 -27.04 25.79 20.78
C PHE A 150 -27.70 25.42 22.12
N SER A 151 -27.50 24.19 22.61
CA SER A 151 -28.02 23.78 23.92
C SER A 151 -27.42 24.61 25.07
N ILE A 152 -26.12 24.88 25.05
CA ILE A 152 -25.46 25.70 26.07
C ILE A 152 -26.00 27.14 26.05
N VAL A 153 -26.13 27.75 24.86
CA VAL A 153 -26.66 29.11 24.72
C VAL A 153 -28.10 29.19 25.24
N MET A 154 -28.94 28.20 24.94
CA MET A 154 -30.31 28.15 25.44
C MET A 154 -30.37 27.99 26.96
N ILE A 155 -29.52 27.14 27.56
CA ILE A 155 -29.43 26.98 29.01
C ILE A 155 -29.02 28.30 29.68
N VAL A 156 -28.03 28.99 29.13
CA VAL A 156 -27.59 30.30 29.64
C VAL A 156 -28.72 31.32 29.54
N LEU A 157 -29.43 31.40 28.41
CA LEU A 157 -30.55 32.34 28.27
C LEU A 157 -31.70 32.07 29.26
N ILE A 158 -31.98 30.80 29.58
CA ILE A 158 -33.01 30.42 30.56
C ILE A 158 -32.56 30.74 31.99
N LEU A 159 -31.27 30.67 32.31
CA LEU A 159 -30.76 30.97 33.66
C LEU A 159 -30.64 32.47 33.96
N PHE A 160 -30.64 33.32 32.93
CA PHE A 160 -30.49 34.78 33.06
C PHE A 160 -31.79 35.56 32.82
N PHE A 161 -32.91 34.86 32.61
CA PHE A 161 -34.28 35.40 32.59
C PHE A 161 -35.09 34.81 33.74
#